data_AF-A0A2V6FRB6-F1
#
_entry.id   AF-A0A2V6FRB6-F1
#
_cell.length_a   1.000
_cell.length_b   1.000
_cell.length_c   1.000
_cell.angle_alpha   90.00
_cell.angle_beta   90.00
_cell.angle_gamma   90.00
#
_symmetry.space_group_name_H-M   'P 1'
#
loop_
_entity.id
_entity.type
_entity.pdbx_description
1 polymer ?
#
loop_
_entity_poly.entity_id
_entity_poly.type
_entity_poly.pdbx_seq_one_letter_code
_entity_poly.pdbx_strand_id
1 'polypeptide(L)' 'MSEESILRYTDLAALIQMARARSWPTIRIVRAMSSGLTYTDALKLARKAAPLLDISVSEFMRLRRNE' A
#
# COMPACT_ATOMS: atom_id res chain seq x y z
N MET A 1 -18.22 -9.50 11.02
CA MET A 1 -17.24 -8.78 10.19
C MET A 1 -18.03 -8.00 9.14
N SER A 2 -18.14 -6.67 9.29
CA SER A 2 -19.04 -5.86 8.47
C SER A 2 -18.55 -5.73 7.02
N GLU A 3 -19.49 -5.81 6.06
CA GLU A 3 -19.29 -5.69 4.61
C GLU A 3 -18.52 -4.42 4.18
N GLU A 4 -18.57 -3.37 5.00
CA GLU A 4 -17.81 -2.13 4.82
C GLU A 4 -16.28 -2.34 4.84
N SER A 5 -15.83 -3.38 5.56
CA SER A 5 -14.43 -3.79 5.54
C SER A 5 -14.07 -4.44 4.20
N ILE A 6 -14.97 -5.22 3.61
CA ILE A 6 -14.72 -5.95 2.36
C ILE A 6 -14.58 -4.97 1.19
N LEU A 7 -15.42 -3.92 1.14
CA LEU A 7 -15.38 -2.92 0.05
C LEU A 7 -14.09 -2.07 0.02
N ARG A 8 -13.49 -1.70 1.17
CA ARG A 8 -12.21 -0.97 1.20
C ARG A 8 -11.00 -1.86 0.85
N TYR A 9 -11.08 -3.16 1.09
CA TYR A 9 -10.01 -4.11 0.75
C TYR A 9 -10.01 -4.45 -0.76
N THR A 10 -11.19 -4.46 -1.40
CA THR A 10 -11.32 -4.59 -2.86
C THR A 10 -10.57 -3.47 -3.60
N ASP A 11 -10.57 -2.25 -3.05
CA ASP A 11 -9.87 -1.10 -3.65
C ASP A 11 -8.34 -1.24 -3.61
N LEU A 12 -7.79 -1.76 -2.51
CA LEU A 12 -6.34 -1.79 -2.31
C LEU A 12 -5.65 -2.83 -3.19
N ALA A 13 -6.21 -4.04 -3.24
CA ALA A 13 -5.70 -5.10 -4.10
C ALA A 13 -5.87 -4.73 -5.58
N ALA A 14 -7.02 -4.17 -5.97
CA ALA A 14 -7.26 -3.71 -7.33
C ALA A 14 -6.28 -2.60 -7.73
N LEU A 15 -6.03 -1.61 -6.87
CA LEU A 15 -5.06 -0.55 -7.13
C LEU A 15 -3.65 -1.10 -7.35
N ILE A 16 -3.22 -2.04 -6.50
CA ILE A 16 -1.91 -2.69 -6.64
C ILE A 16 -1.83 -3.45 -7.96
N GLN A 17 -2.86 -4.24 -8.29
CA GLN A 17 -2.92 -4.99 -9.55
C GLN A 17 -2.90 -4.07 -10.78
N MET A 18 -3.66 -2.97 -10.76
CA MET A 18 -3.65 -1.98 -11.84
C MET A 18 -2.28 -1.30 -11.99
N ALA A 19 -1.59 -1.01 -10.88
CA ALA A 19 -0.26 -0.43 -10.93
C ALA A 19 0.78 -1.44 -11.46
N ARG A 20 0.69 -2.71 -11.05
CA ARG A 20 1.51 -3.81 -11.59
C ARG A 20 1.27 -4.04 -13.07
N ALA A 21 0.02 -3.98 -13.53
CA ALA A 21 -0.33 -4.07 -14.95
C ALA A 21 0.30 -2.94 -15.79
N ARG A 22 0.53 -1.77 -15.18
CA ARG A 22 1.27 -0.64 -15.77
C ARG A 22 2.79 -0.73 -15.56
N SER A 23 3.30 -1.88 -15.11
CA SER A 23 4.72 -2.11 -14.80
C SER A 23 5.30 -1.11 -13.78
N TRP A 24 4.49 -0.62 -12.85
CA TRP A 24 5.02 0.26 -11.80
C TRP A 24 5.90 -0.54 -10.83
N PRO A 25 7.10 -0.04 -10.49
CA PRO A 25 7.92 -0.67 -9.47
C PRO A 25 7.27 -0.51 -8.10
N THR A 26 7.50 -1.48 -7.19
CA THR A 26 6.93 -1.49 -5.83
C THR A 26 7.12 -0.15 -5.11
N ILE A 27 8.30 0.47 -5.24
CA ILE A 27 8.59 1.78 -4.65
C ILE A 27 7.64 2.89 -5.11
N ARG A 28 7.29 2.92 -6.41
CA ARG A 28 6.36 3.91 -6.96
C ARG A 28 4.94 3.68 -6.44
N ILE A 29 4.54 2.42 -6.31
CA ILE A 29 3.23 2.03 -5.76
C ILE A 29 3.14 2.49 -4.30
N VAL A 30 4.14 2.15 -3.48
CA VAL A 30 4.21 2.56 -2.07
C VAL A 30 4.16 4.08 -1.91
N ARG A 31 4.94 4.81 -2.70
CA ARG A 31 4.97 6.28 -2.65
C ARG A 31 3.63 6.90 -3.07
N ALA A 32 3.01 6.41 -4.15
CA ALA A 32 1.70 6.88 -4.59
C ALA A 32 0.61 6.66 -3.54
N MET A 33 0.62 5.50 -2.88
CA MET A 33 -0.37 5.13 -1.87
C MET A 33 -0.20 5.85 -0.53
N SER A 34 1.03 6.25 -0.19
CA SER A 34 1.36 6.83 1.14
C SER A 34 1.71 8.32 1.12
N SER A 35 1.75 8.94 -0.05
CA SER A 35 1.98 10.38 -0.22
C SER A 35 0.99 11.20 0.60
N GLY A 36 1.50 12.19 1.34
CA GLY A 36 0.69 13.08 2.18
C GLY A 36 0.12 12.44 3.46
N LEU A 37 0.28 11.13 3.68
CA LEU A 37 -0.19 10.49 4.91
C LEU A 37 0.71 10.81 6.10
N THR A 38 0.11 10.97 7.28
CA THR A 38 0.85 10.97 8.55
C THR A 38 1.60 9.65 8.74
N TYR A 39 2.60 9.63 9.63
CA TYR A 39 3.31 8.39 9.95
C TYR A 39 2.34 7.30 10.46
N THR A 40 1.42 7.67 11.36
CA THR A 40 0.43 6.77 11.95
C THR A 40 -0.50 6.17 10.90
N ASP A 41 -0.99 6.99 9.96
CA ASP A 41 -1.91 6.51 8.92
C ASP A 41 -1.20 5.64 7.88
N ALA A 42 0.04 5.97 7.51
CA ALA A 42 0.82 5.10 6.66
C ALA A 42 1.21 3.78 7.33
N LEU A 43 1.45 3.77 8.64
CA LEU A 43 1.68 2.52 9.35
C LEU A 43 0.43 1.62 9.33
N LYS A 44 -0.76 2.20 9.47
CA LYS A 44 -2.03 1.47 9.30
C LYS A 44 -2.20 0.94 7.87
N LEU A 45 -1.86 1.75 6.87
CA LEU A 45 -1.88 1.35 5.46
C LEU A 45 -0.88 0.22 5.18
N ALA A 46 0.36 0.35 5.67
CA ALA A 46 1.44 -0.61 5.47
C ALA A 46 1.06 -2.00 5.98
N ARG A 47 0.40 -2.10 7.15
CA ARG A 47 -0.10 -3.39 7.67
C ARG A 47 -1.07 -4.11 6.73
N LYS A 48 -1.79 -3.37 5.89
CA LYS A 48 -2.74 -3.92 4.90
C LYS A 48 -2.09 -4.14 3.54
N ALA A 49 -1.27 -3.19 3.08
CA ALA A 49 -0.70 -3.18 1.74
C ALA A 49 0.57 -4.02 1.61
N ALA A 50 1.39 -4.13 2.66
CA ALA A 50 2.67 -4.84 2.60
C ALA A 50 2.51 -6.32 2.21
N PRO A 51 1.57 -7.09 2.78
CA PRO A 51 1.32 -8.47 2.35
C PRO A 51 0.89 -8.57 0.87
N LEU A 52 0.15 -7.58 0.36
CA LEU A 52 -0.31 -7.55 -1.03
C LEU A 52 0.81 -7.17 -2.02
N LEU A 53 1.88 -6.54 -1.52
CA LEU A 53 3.06 -6.15 -2.28
C LEU A 53 4.21 -7.15 -2.15
N ASP A 54 4.01 -8.22 -1.37
CA ASP A 54 5.03 -9.22 -1.01
C ASP A 54 6.28 -8.59 -0.36
N ILE A 55 6.06 -7.66 0.58
CA ILE A 55 7.11 -7.00 1.36
C ILE A 55 6.73 -6.95 2.84
N SER A 56 7.70 -6.68 3.71
CA SER A 56 7.44 -6.44 5.12
C SER A 56 6.87 -5.02 5.36
N VAL A 57 6.22 -4.83 6.51
CA VAL A 57 5.77 -3.49 6.95
C VAL A 57 6.96 -2.53 7.10
N SER A 58 8.11 -3.02 7.61
CA SER A 58 9.32 -2.21 7.73
C SER A 58 9.85 -1.78 6.37
N GLU A 59 9.82 -2.67 5.39
CA GLU A 59 10.22 -2.38 4.01
C GLU A 59 9.27 -1.39 3.34
N PHE A 60 7.96 -1.54 3.52
CA PHE A 60 6.98 -0.54 3.07
C PHE A 60 7.29 0.85 3.64
N MET A 61 7.54 0.93 4.94
CA MET A 61 7.86 2.21 5.61
C MET A 61 9.23 2.76 5.20
N ARG A 62 10.17 1.90 4.79
CA ARG A 62 11.45 2.30 4.20
C ARG A 62 11.24 2.89 2.80
N LEU A 63 10.53 2.18 1.91
CA LEU A 63 10.25 2.62 0.53
C LEU A 63 9.42 3.91 0.44
N ARG A 64 8.58 4.17 1.46
CA ARG A 64 7.89 5.46 1.63
C ARG A 64 8.89 6.61 1.74
N ARG A 65 10.00 6.43 2.47
CA ARG A 65 11.02 7.47 2.64
C ARG A 65 11.76 7.61 1.31
N ASN A 66 12.05 8.85 0.93
CA ASN A 66 12.61 9.21 -0.37
C ASN A 66 14.12 8.89 -0.47
N GLU A 67 14.58 7.87 0.23
CA GLU A 67 15.95 7.33 0.10
C GLU A 67 16.09 6.54 -1.21
#